data_AF-A0A060BS55-F1
#
_entry.id   AF-A0A060BS55-F1
#
_cell.length_a   1.000
_cell.length_b   1.000
_cell.length_c   1.000
_cell.angle_alpha   90.00
_cell.angle_beta   90.00
_cell.angle_gamma   90.00
#
_symmetry.space_group_name_H-M   'P 1'
#
loop_
_entity.id
_entity.type
_entity.pdbx_description
1 polymer ?
#
loop_
_entity_poly.entity_id
_entity_poly.type
_entity_poly.pdbx_seq_one_letter_code
_entity_poly.pdbx_strand_id
1 'polypeptide(L)'
;TDADFSGINAASVELARHGTTSWLPTTFTLAADEIGRDCAAIAKATEDQGPTWQGARVQGIFLEGPFFTMAHVGAQNPQYLCDPDYELYRRWQDSADGLIRRSALAPERTGSVSYISKIVNDGIVAAIAHTDATYEQTLAAVDA
;
A
#
# COMPACT_ATOMS: atom_id res chain seq x y z
N THR A 1 -2.92 -18.04 6.07
CA THR A 1 -3.25 -16.73 5.47
C THR A 1 -2.11 -15.79 5.82
N ASP A 2 -1.69 -14.97 4.88
CA ASP A 2 -0.55 -14.04 4.96
C ASP A 2 -0.89 -12.68 5.57
N ALA A 3 -2.14 -12.49 5.99
CA ALA A 3 -2.67 -11.29 6.66
C ALA A 3 -2.46 -11.27 8.19
N ASP A 4 -1.47 -12.01 8.71
CA ASP A 4 -1.10 -11.98 10.13
C ASP A 4 0.41 -11.83 10.31
N PHE A 5 0.81 -11.36 11.49
CA PHE A 5 2.22 -11.04 11.75
C PHE A 5 3.15 -12.27 11.61
N SER A 6 2.65 -13.48 11.89
CA SER A 6 3.43 -14.71 11.80
C SER A 6 3.71 -15.08 10.34
N GLY A 7 2.73 -14.89 9.45
CA GLY A 7 2.88 -15.06 8.01
C GLY A 7 3.86 -14.06 7.42
N ILE A 8 3.80 -12.80 7.84
CA ILE A 8 4.71 -11.73 7.38
C ILE A 8 6.16 -12.01 7.80
N ASN A 9 6.35 -12.52 9.02
CA ASN A 9 7.67 -12.94 9.50
C ASN A 9 8.21 -14.16 8.76
N ALA A 10 7.36 -15.14 8.46
CA ALA A 10 7.74 -16.30 7.64
C ALA A 10 8.16 -15.86 6.23
N ALA A 11 7.38 -14.97 5.60
CA ALA A 11 7.72 -14.38 4.29
C ALA A 11 9.06 -13.62 4.34
N SER A 12 9.27 -12.83 5.39
CA SER A 12 10.53 -12.11 5.60
C SER A 12 11.75 -13.04 5.69
N VAL A 13 11.64 -14.16 6.41
CA VAL A 13 12.72 -15.17 6.49
C VAL A 13 12.97 -15.80 5.11
N GLU A 14 11.91 -16.13 4.37
CA GLU A 14 12.04 -16.76 3.06
C GLU A 14 12.63 -15.80 2.01
N LEU A 15 12.25 -14.53 2.06
CA LEU A 15 12.85 -13.46 1.24
C LEU A 15 14.36 -13.33 1.47
N ALA A 16 14.81 -13.39 2.74
CA ALA A 16 16.23 -13.35 3.08
C ALA A 16 17.01 -14.54 2.51
N ARG A 17 16.42 -15.74 2.49
CA ARG A 17 17.02 -16.92 1.86
C ARG A 17 17.26 -16.75 0.37
N HIS A 18 16.49 -15.88 -0.27
CA HIS A 18 16.61 -15.54 -1.68
C HIS A 18 17.40 -14.24 -1.93
N GLY A 19 18.08 -13.69 -0.92
CA GLY A 19 18.93 -12.51 -1.04
C GLY A 19 18.21 -11.16 -0.92
N THR A 20 16.91 -11.15 -0.63
CA THR A 20 16.19 -9.91 -0.31
C THR A 20 16.46 -9.51 1.13
N THR A 21 17.08 -8.36 1.33
CA THR A 21 17.45 -7.87 2.68
C THR A 21 16.39 -6.98 3.31
N SER A 22 15.53 -6.37 2.49
CA SER A 22 14.46 -5.48 2.92
C SER A 22 13.32 -5.47 1.91
N TRP A 23 12.11 -5.21 2.38
CA TRP A 23 10.92 -5.17 1.53
C TRP A 23 9.82 -4.30 2.12
N LEU A 24 8.82 -4.01 1.29
CA LEU A 24 7.54 -3.43 1.70
C LEU A 24 6.49 -4.51 1.50
N PRO A 25 5.91 -5.10 2.57
CA PRO A 25 4.71 -5.89 2.43
C PRO A 25 3.62 -5.06 1.72
N THR A 26 3.02 -5.67 0.71
CA THR A 26 2.09 -4.99 -0.19
C THR A 26 0.68 -5.49 0.08
N THR A 27 -0.25 -4.58 0.33
CA THR A 27 -1.67 -4.93 0.51
C THR A 27 -2.34 -5.21 -0.83
N PHE A 28 -3.53 -5.80 -0.80
CA PHE A 28 -4.35 -6.01 -1.99
C PHE A 28 -5.63 -5.16 -1.95
N THR A 29 -6.37 -5.09 -3.06
CA THR A 29 -7.70 -4.49 -3.07
C THR A 29 -8.68 -5.38 -2.30
N LEU A 30 -9.00 -4.97 -1.07
CA LEU A 30 -9.92 -5.61 -0.13
C LEU A 30 -10.92 -4.59 0.44
N ALA A 31 -11.87 -5.02 1.27
CA ALA A 31 -12.68 -4.06 2.01
C ALA A 31 -11.79 -3.22 2.95
N ALA A 32 -12.22 -1.97 3.19
CA ALA A 32 -11.41 -0.96 3.88
C ALA A 32 -10.96 -1.39 5.29
N ASP A 33 -11.79 -2.12 6.00
CA ASP A 33 -11.49 -2.69 7.32
C ASP A 33 -10.45 -3.82 7.25
N GLU A 34 -10.46 -4.62 6.17
CA GLU A 34 -9.45 -5.66 5.97
C GLU A 34 -8.08 -5.07 5.66
N ILE A 35 -8.01 -4.03 4.82
CA ILE A 35 -6.76 -3.30 4.55
C ILE A 35 -6.20 -2.72 5.87
N GLY A 36 -7.07 -2.21 6.74
CA GLY A 36 -6.67 -1.75 8.07
C GLY A 36 -6.12 -2.87 8.96
N ARG A 37 -6.72 -4.08 8.90
CA ARG A 37 -6.21 -5.27 9.61
C ARG A 37 -4.85 -5.71 9.08
N ASP A 38 -4.65 -5.68 7.75
CA ASP A 38 -3.36 -6.00 7.13
C ASP A 38 -2.28 -5.00 7.57
N CYS A 39 -2.62 -3.70 7.59
CA CYS A 39 -1.73 -2.66 8.08
C CYS A 39 -1.29 -2.91 9.54
N ALA A 40 -2.24 -3.22 10.42
CA ALA A 40 -1.95 -3.52 11.82
C ALA A 40 -1.12 -4.82 11.99
N ALA A 41 -1.36 -5.83 11.15
CA ALA A 41 -0.57 -7.06 11.15
C ALA A 41 0.89 -6.80 10.74
N ILE A 42 1.11 -5.94 9.75
CA ILE A 42 2.46 -5.54 9.31
C ILE A 42 3.16 -4.69 10.37
N ALA A 43 2.46 -3.78 11.04
CA ALA A 43 3.02 -3.01 12.14
C ALA A 43 3.50 -3.91 13.29
N LYS A 44 2.64 -4.86 13.70
CA LYS A 44 3.00 -5.86 14.72
C LYS A 44 4.19 -6.73 14.29
N ALA A 45 4.26 -7.16 13.04
CA ALA A 45 5.40 -7.91 12.54
C ALA A 45 6.69 -7.08 12.63
N THR A 46 6.62 -5.81 12.22
CA THR A 46 7.78 -4.89 12.24
C THR A 46 8.31 -4.69 13.66
N GLU A 47 7.43 -4.54 14.65
CA GLU A 47 7.80 -4.48 16.06
C GLU A 47 8.51 -5.76 16.52
N ASP A 48 7.94 -6.93 16.20
CA ASP A 48 8.46 -8.26 16.60
C ASP A 48 9.86 -8.56 16.02
N GLN A 49 10.19 -8.02 14.84
CA GLN A 49 11.48 -8.27 14.20
C GLN A 49 12.66 -7.84 15.11
N GLY A 50 12.55 -6.71 15.82
CA GLY A 50 13.55 -6.28 16.81
C GLY A 50 15.00 -6.19 16.29
N PRO A 51 16.01 -5.94 17.14
CA PRO A 51 17.40 -5.77 16.67
C PRO A 51 18.04 -7.07 16.16
N THR A 52 17.57 -8.23 16.62
CA THR A 52 18.17 -9.56 16.32
C THR A 52 17.47 -10.31 15.19
N TRP A 53 16.59 -9.66 14.42
CA TRP A 53 15.93 -10.28 13.26
C TRP A 53 16.95 -10.84 12.26
N GLN A 54 16.62 -12.01 11.70
CA GLN A 54 17.44 -12.68 10.68
C GLN A 54 16.74 -12.79 9.31
N GLY A 55 15.51 -12.26 9.18
CA GLY A 55 14.82 -12.18 7.89
C GLY A 55 15.00 -10.83 7.19
N ALA A 56 14.38 -10.69 6.03
CA ALA A 56 14.26 -9.42 5.33
C ALA A 56 13.54 -8.41 6.22
N ARG A 57 14.06 -7.19 6.29
CA ARG A 57 13.49 -6.13 7.13
C ARG A 57 12.28 -5.50 6.45
N VAL A 58 11.17 -5.40 7.16
CA VAL A 58 10.05 -4.56 6.73
C VAL A 58 10.49 -3.09 6.85
N GLN A 59 10.44 -2.34 5.74
CA GLN A 59 10.81 -0.92 5.70
C GLN A 59 9.59 0.01 5.61
N GLY A 60 8.40 -0.59 5.66
CA GLY A 60 7.12 0.10 5.55
C GLY A 60 6.11 -0.71 4.76
N ILE A 61 4.99 -0.07 4.40
CA ILE A 61 3.87 -0.69 3.69
C ILE A 61 3.69 -0.04 2.33
N PHE A 62 3.39 -0.86 1.32
CA PHE A 62 2.90 -0.41 0.03
C PHE A 62 1.40 -0.72 -0.09
N LEU A 63 0.56 0.32 -0.18
CA LEU A 63 -0.84 0.16 -0.49
C LEU A 63 -1.04 -0.02 -2.01
N GLU A 64 -1.25 -1.25 -2.46
CA GLU A 64 -1.60 -1.57 -3.84
C GLU A 64 -3.13 -1.78 -3.96
N GLY A 65 -3.85 -0.66 -4.00
CA GLY A 65 -5.31 -0.60 -4.01
C GLY A 65 -5.87 0.11 -2.77
N PRO A 66 -7.19 0.35 -2.72
CA PRO A 66 -8.22 -0.09 -3.66
C PRO A 66 -8.56 0.96 -4.75
N PHE A 67 -7.73 2.00 -4.90
CA PHE A 67 -8.03 3.18 -5.73
C PHE A 67 -7.76 2.99 -7.22
N PHE A 68 -8.23 1.88 -7.80
CA PHE A 68 -7.94 1.48 -9.18
C PHE A 68 -9.15 1.55 -10.11
N THR A 69 -8.92 1.31 -11.40
CA THR A 69 -9.94 1.28 -12.44
C THR A 69 -10.35 -0.15 -12.82
N MET A 70 -11.59 -0.30 -13.32
CA MET A 70 -12.09 -1.59 -13.77
C MET A 70 -11.41 -2.07 -15.06
N ALA A 71 -11.02 -1.14 -15.95
CA ALA A 71 -10.42 -1.46 -17.25
C ALA A 71 -9.09 -2.24 -17.13
N HIS A 72 -8.31 -1.98 -16.08
CA HIS A 72 -7.01 -2.62 -15.82
C HIS A 72 -6.96 -3.28 -14.43
N VAL A 73 -8.07 -3.89 -14.02
CA VAL A 73 -8.23 -4.47 -12.67
C VAL A 73 -7.30 -5.66 -12.40
N GLY A 74 -6.92 -6.42 -13.43
CA GLY A 74 -6.05 -7.58 -13.27
C GLY A 74 -6.60 -8.59 -12.25
N ALA A 75 -5.80 -8.93 -11.25
CA ALA A 75 -6.20 -9.84 -10.16
C ALA A 75 -6.89 -9.13 -8.98
N GLN A 76 -6.96 -7.80 -8.97
CA GLN A 76 -7.55 -7.02 -7.88
C GLN A 76 -9.05 -7.33 -7.76
N ASN A 77 -9.61 -7.30 -6.54
CA ASN A 77 -11.05 -7.58 -6.35
C ASN A 77 -11.90 -6.38 -6.83
N PRO A 78 -12.69 -6.51 -7.91
CA PRO A 78 -13.46 -5.39 -8.45
C PRO A 78 -14.50 -4.82 -7.48
N GLN A 79 -14.99 -5.65 -6.55
CA GLN A 79 -16.03 -5.28 -5.59
C GLN A 79 -15.61 -4.11 -4.69
N TYR A 80 -14.32 -3.98 -4.42
CA TYR A 80 -13.81 -3.00 -3.46
C TYR A 80 -13.15 -1.78 -4.10
N LEU A 81 -13.17 -1.68 -5.44
CA LEU A 81 -12.65 -0.50 -6.13
C LEU A 81 -13.42 0.76 -5.74
N CYS A 82 -12.71 1.82 -5.36
CA CYS A 82 -13.30 3.09 -4.96
C CYS A 82 -12.43 4.29 -5.36
N ASP A 83 -12.95 5.50 -5.17
CA ASP A 83 -12.16 6.72 -5.41
C ASP A 83 -11.13 6.91 -4.28
N PRO A 84 -9.96 7.51 -4.58
CA PRO A 84 -9.00 7.92 -3.57
C PRO A 84 -9.65 8.74 -2.46
N ASP A 85 -9.41 8.34 -1.21
CA ASP A 85 -9.91 9.02 -0.01
C ASP A 85 -8.77 9.21 0.99
N TYR A 86 -8.42 10.47 1.24
CA TYR A 86 -7.36 10.85 2.16
C TYR A 86 -7.67 10.48 3.62
N GLU A 87 -8.93 10.60 4.04
CA GLU A 87 -9.34 10.28 5.41
C GLU A 87 -9.31 8.77 5.64
N LEU A 88 -9.63 7.99 4.61
CA LEU A 88 -9.46 6.55 4.65
C LEU A 88 -7.97 6.16 4.73
N TYR A 89 -7.11 6.78 3.91
CA TYR A 89 -5.66 6.61 4.02
C TYR A 89 -5.15 6.90 5.42
N ARG A 90 -5.54 8.02 6.05
CA ARG A 90 -5.09 8.36 7.40
C ARG A 90 -5.45 7.29 8.42
N ARG A 91 -6.67 6.73 8.35
CA ARG A 91 -7.08 5.62 9.24
C ARG A 91 -6.20 4.37 9.05
N TRP A 92 -5.81 4.06 7.81
CA TRP A 92 -4.86 2.98 7.55
C TRP A 92 -3.46 3.31 8.06
N GLN A 93 -3.03 4.56 7.92
CA GLN A 93 -1.73 5.03 8.40
C GLN A 93 -1.63 4.97 9.93
N ASP A 94 -2.70 5.33 10.63
CA ASP A 94 -2.83 5.16 12.08
C ASP A 94 -2.77 3.67 12.46
N SER A 95 -3.48 2.81 11.71
CA SER A 95 -3.47 1.36 11.94
C SER A 95 -2.10 0.72 11.63
N ALA A 96 -1.32 1.36 10.78
CA ALA A 96 0.02 0.95 10.38
C ALA A 96 1.13 1.48 11.29
N ASP A 97 0.81 2.19 12.39
CA ASP A 97 1.79 2.91 13.21
C ASP A 97 2.73 3.82 12.37
N GLY A 98 2.18 4.45 11.34
CA GLY A 98 2.93 5.34 10.44
C GLY A 98 3.84 4.64 9.42
N LEU A 99 3.70 3.33 9.24
CA LEU A 99 4.58 2.54 8.37
C LEU A 99 4.25 2.62 6.87
N ILE A 100 3.11 3.17 6.45
CA ILE A 100 2.86 3.32 5.00
C ILE A 100 3.89 4.27 4.40
N ARG A 101 4.50 3.83 3.30
CA ARG A 101 5.52 4.59 2.54
C ARG A 101 5.11 4.84 1.11
N ARG A 102 4.17 4.06 0.59
CA ARG A 102 3.76 4.13 -0.80
C ARG A 102 2.27 3.83 -0.93
N SER A 103 1.58 4.54 -1.81
CA SER A 103 0.19 4.27 -2.17
C SER A 103 0.00 4.36 -3.68
N ALA A 104 -0.57 3.31 -4.26
CA ALA A 104 -0.88 3.26 -5.68
C ALA A 104 -2.33 3.63 -5.96
N LEU A 105 -2.56 4.33 -7.06
CA LEU A 105 -3.89 4.68 -7.54
C LEU A 105 -3.92 4.86 -9.06
N ALA A 106 -5.14 4.84 -9.59
CA ALA A 106 -5.44 5.15 -10.97
C ALA A 106 -5.79 6.65 -11.10
N PRO A 107 -4.94 7.48 -11.75
CA PRO A 107 -5.07 8.93 -11.73
C PRO A 107 -6.34 9.48 -12.39
N GLU A 108 -7.03 8.69 -13.22
CA GLU A 108 -8.33 9.06 -13.79
C GLU A 108 -9.50 9.00 -12.79
N ARG A 109 -9.30 8.40 -11.61
CA ARG A 109 -10.31 8.38 -10.54
C ARG A 109 -10.59 9.78 -10.01
N THR A 110 -11.78 9.98 -9.48
CA THR A 110 -12.19 11.28 -8.94
C THR A 110 -11.38 11.59 -7.69
N GLY A 111 -10.78 12.78 -7.60
CA GLY A 111 -10.03 13.22 -6.43
C GLY A 111 -8.55 12.82 -6.39
N SER A 112 -8.06 12.07 -7.39
CA SER A 112 -6.67 11.58 -7.45
C SER A 112 -5.61 12.65 -7.22
N VAL A 113 -5.67 13.78 -7.94
CA VAL A 113 -4.70 14.87 -7.78
C VAL A 113 -4.69 15.42 -6.35
N SER A 114 -5.87 15.66 -5.77
CA SER A 114 -5.95 16.16 -4.39
C SER A 114 -5.44 15.14 -3.37
N TYR A 115 -5.70 13.85 -3.61
CA TYR A 115 -5.18 12.78 -2.78
C TYR A 115 -3.65 12.70 -2.85
N ILE A 116 -3.08 12.72 -4.07
CA ILE A 116 -1.63 12.68 -4.31
C ILE A 116 -0.94 13.82 -3.55
N SER A 117 -1.35 15.07 -3.78
CA SER A 117 -0.72 16.22 -3.12
C SER A 117 -0.77 16.11 -1.59
N LYS A 118 -1.83 15.53 -1.01
CA LYS A 118 -1.94 15.36 0.44
C LYS A 118 -1.00 14.26 0.96
N ILE A 119 -0.98 13.08 0.34
CA ILE A 119 -0.10 12.00 0.81
C ILE A 119 1.39 12.31 0.57
N VAL A 120 1.71 13.05 -0.51
CA VAL A 120 3.08 13.52 -0.77
C VAL A 120 3.52 14.52 0.30
N ASN A 121 2.64 15.43 0.73
CA ASN A 121 2.91 16.33 1.86
C ASN A 121 3.14 15.56 3.18
N ASP A 122 2.52 14.38 3.33
CA ASP A 122 2.76 13.47 4.47
C ASP A 122 4.06 12.63 4.30
N GLY A 123 4.80 12.82 3.20
CA GLY A 123 6.05 12.12 2.90
C GLY A 123 5.87 10.73 2.26
N ILE A 124 4.68 10.44 1.72
CA ILE A 124 4.34 9.17 1.06
C ILE A 124 4.57 9.26 -0.45
N VAL A 125 5.11 8.19 -1.03
CA VAL A 125 5.27 8.09 -2.48
C VAL A 125 3.93 7.69 -3.13
N ALA A 126 3.39 8.56 -3.98
CA ALA A 126 2.30 8.19 -4.88
C ALA A 126 2.81 7.33 -6.04
N ALA A 127 2.06 6.32 -6.45
CA ALA A 127 2.37 5.49 -7.60
C ALA A 127 1.17 5.39 -8.56
N ILE A 128 1.42 5.62 -9.84
CA ILE A 128 0.42 5.46 -10.89
C ILE A 128 0.38 3.98 -11.30
N ALA A 129 -0.76 3.31 -11.10
CA ALA A 129 -0.93 1.89 -11.41
C ALA A 129 -2.39 1.55 -11.71
N HIS A 130 -2.62 0.42 -12.38
CA HIS A 130 -3.97 -0.11 -12.70
C HIS A 130 -4.92 0.96 -13.24
N THR A 131 -4.48 1.65 -14.29
CA THR A 131 -5.06 2.88 -14.79
C THR A 131 -5.31 2.83 -16.29
N ASP A 132 -6.41 3.44 -16.71
CA ASP A 132 -6.77 3.73 -18.10
C ASP A 132 -6.64 5.23 -18.40
N ALA A 133 -5.79 5.92 -17.64
CA ALA A 133 -5.65 7.36 -17.73
C ALA A 133 -5.07 7.80 -19.08
N THR A 134 -5.58 8.94 -19.52
CA THR A 134 -4.99 9.72 -20.61
C THR A 134 -3.61 10.26 -20.21
N TYR A 135 -2.88 10.72 -21.23
CA TYR A 135 -1.60 11.41 -21.03
C TYR A 135 -1.77 12.61 -20.08
N GLU A 136 -2.79 13.43 -20.29
CA GLU A 136 -3.06 14.64 -19.53
C GLU A 136 -3.38 14.33 -18.05
N GLN A 137 -4.16 13.28 -17.79
CA GLN A 137 -4.45 12.82 -16.43
C GLN A 137 -3.20 12.30 -15.72
N THR A 138 -2.36 11.56 -16.44
CA THR A 138 -1.08 11.05 -15.92
C THR A 138 -0.15 12.21 -15.59
N LEU A 139 -0.02 13.20 -16.48
CA LEU A 139 0.82 14.37 -16.26
C LEU A 139 0.34 15.19 -15.06
N ALA A 140 -0.97 15.43 -14.95
CA ALA A 140 -1.55 16.12 -13.80
C ALA A 140 -1.30 15.40 -12.46
N ALA A 141 -1.22 14.07 -12.47
CA ALA A 141 -0.86 13.29 -11.29
C ALA A 141 0.64 13.32 -10.96
N VAL A 142 1.51 13.45 -11.97
CA VAL A 142 2.97 13.62 -11.78
C VAL A 142 3.31 15.01 -11.24
N ASP A 143 2.56 16.03 -11.65
CA ASP A 143 2.75 17.43 -11.24
C ASP A 143 2.15 17.76 -9.85
N ALA A 144 1.38 16.83 -9.26
CA ALA A 144 0.64 17.00 -8.02
C ALA A 144 1.49 16.86 -6.74
#